data_AF-A0A1E4J617-F1
#
_entry.id   AF-A0A1E4J617-F1
#
_cell.length_a   1.000
_cell.length_b   1.000
_cell.length_c   1.000
_cell.angle_alpha   90.00
_cell.angle_beta   90.00
_cell.angle_gamma   90.00
#
_symmetry.space_group_name_H-M   'P 1'
#
loop_
_entity.id
_entity.type
_entity.pdbx_description
1 polymer ?
#
loop_
_entity_poly.entity_id
_entity_poly.type
_entity_poly.pdbx_seq_one_letter_code
_entity_poly.pdbx_strand_id
1 'polypeptide(L)'
;MNQQAMTMTLWQSIDALAAQLPFSVQKVGRTLSTTLSDTHAEGGTVFQFFEGSPVRLSDGTGLARIDLRIKREGAHPGFLVLELKGRCVPLAEVRQHYPALEITDVPRGRSLDESTSYTATLGWGRLSFGFAERNPGCLAFVAFDPA
;
A
#
# COMPACT_ATOMS: atom_id res chain seq x y z
N MET A 1 11.85 12.55 -18.81
CA MET A 1 11.93 11.51 -17.77
C MET A 1 11.04 10.34 -18.19
N ASN A 2 11.64 9.22 -18.60
CA ASN A 2 10.89 8.01 -18.99
C ASN A 2 10.33 7.36 -17.73
N GLN A 3 9.03 7.51 -17.48
CA GLN A 3 8.32 6.64 -16.55
C GLN A 3 8.25 5.26 -17.21
N GLN A 4 8.97 4.28 -16.66
CA GLN A 4 8.80 2.88 -17.04
C GLN A 4 7.38 2.48 -16.64
N ALA A 5 6.53 2.18 -17.62
CA ALA A 5 5.22 1.59 -17.35
C ALA A 5 5.44 0.18 -16.83
N MET A 6 4.92 -0.12 -15.64
CA MET A 6 4.92 -1.47 -15.11
C MET A 6 4.03 -2.36 -15.96
N THR A 7 4.44 -3.61 -16.14
CA THR A 7 3.63 -4.62 -16.85
C THR A 7 2.50 -5.19 -15.99
N MET A 8 2.47 -4.88 -14.69
CA MET A 8 1.48 -5.40 -13.74
C MET A 8 0.31 -4.45 -13.54
N THR A 9 -0.86 -4.98 -13.25
CA THR A 9 -2.03 -4.23 -12.76
C THR A 9 -1.90 -3.97 -11.25
N LEU A 10 -2.80 -3.18 -10.66
CA LEU A 10 -2.88 -3.04 -9.19
C LEU A 10 -2.96 -4.39 -8.49
N TRP A 11 -3.87 -5.25 -8.94
CA TRP A 11 -4.14 -6.54 -8.31
C TRP A 11 -2.94 -7.49 -8.41
N GLN A 12 -2.32 -7.59 -9.58
CA GLN A 12 -1.09 -8.38 -9.75
C GLN A 12 0.06 -7.84 -8.89
N SER A 13 0.14 -6.52 -8.73
CA SER A 13 1.15 -5.92 -7.86
C SER A 13 0.90 -6.28 -6.39
N ILE A 14 -0.36 -6.28 -5.95
CA ILE A 14 -0.73 -6.68 -4.58
C ILE A 14 -0.36 -8.14 -4.32
N ASP A 15 -0.72 -9.05 -5.24
CA ASP A 15 -0.41 -10.48 -5.11
C ASP A 15 1.10 -10.72 -5.10
N ALA A 16 1.85 -10.08 -5.99
CA ALA A 16 3.30 -10.20 -6.07
C ALA A 16 3.99 -9.66 -4.80
N LEU A 17 3.49 -8.57 -4.22
CA LEU A 17 3.99 -8.01 -2.97
C LEU A 17 3.70 -8.93 -1.77
N ALA A 18 2.51 -9.54 -1.69
CA ALA A 18 2.18 -10.47 -0.63
C ALA A 18 3.01 -11.77 -0.72
N ALA A 19 3.29 -12.26 -1.93
CA ALA A 19 4.05 -13.49 -2.14
C ALA A 19 5.54 -13.40 -1.73
N GLN A 20 6.07 -12.19 -1.54
CA GLN A 20 7.48 -11.97 -1.21
C GLN A 20 7.74 -11.66 0.27
N LEU A 21 6.73 -11.77 1.14
CA LEU A 21 6.90 -11.60 2.58
C LEU A 21 8.03 -12.49 3.15
N PRO A 22 8.80 -12.03 4.15
CA PRO A 22 8.78 -10.69 4.74
C PRO A 22 9.36 -9.64 3.77
N PHE A 23 8.90 -8.39 3.92
CA PHE A 23 9.32 -7.27 3.09
C PHE A 23 10.78 -6.88 3.30
N SER A 24 11.39 -6.39 2.22
CA SER A 24 12.67 -5.70 2.24
C SER A 24 12.70 -4.66 1.14
N VAL A 25 13.58 -3.67 1.26
CA VAL A 25 13.81 -2.63 0.23
C VAL A 25 14.05 -3.26 -1.14
N GLN A 26 14.90 -4.29 -1.21
CA GLN A 26 15.25 -4.94 -2.47
C GLN A 26 14.06 -5.69 -3.10
N LYS A 27 13.29 -6.43 -2.29
CA LYS A 27 12.12 -7.18 -2.77
C LYS A 27 11.03 -6.22 -3.28
N VAL A 28 10.66 -5.22 -2.48
CA VAL A 28 9.64 -4.22 -2.87
C VAL A 28 10.09 -3.43 -4.10
N GLY A 29 11.35 -2.97 -4.13
CA GLY A 29 11.89 -2.21 -5.26
C GLY A 29 11.90 -3.01 -6.56
N ARG A 30 12.31 -4.29 -6.52
CA ARG A 30 12.26 -5.17 -7.70
C ARG A 30 10.83 -5.42 -8.18
N THR A 31 9.92 -5.73 -7.26
CA THR A 31 8.54 -6.05 -7.59
C THR A 31 7.81 -4.85 -8.19
N LEU A 32 8.08 -3.63 -7.72
CA LEU A 32 7.45 -2.41 -8.24
C LEU A 32 8.30 -1.68 -9.29
N SER A 33 9.43 -2.27 -9.72
CA SER A 33 10.47 -1.64 -10.56
C SER A 33 10.75 -0.19 -10.18
N THR A 34 10.99 0.05 -8.89
CA THR A 34 11.26 1.37 -8.31
C THR A 34 12.43 1.31 -7.35
N THR A 35 13.04 2.46 -7.09
CA THR A 35 14.04 2.61 -6.04
C THR A 35 13.35 3.13 -4.79
N LEU A 36 13.61 2.52 -3.64
CA LEU A 36 13.24 3.07 -2.35
C LEU A 36 14.47 3.65 -1.66
N SER A 37 14.31 4.83 -1.08
CA SER A 37 15.33 5.54 -0.33
C SER A 37 14.92 5.68 1.12
N ASP A 38 15.87 5.58 2.05
CA ASP A 38 15.63 5.88 3.45
C ASP A 38 15.21 7.36 3.58
N THR A 39 14.10 7.62 4.26
CA THR A 39 13.62 9.00 4.46
C THR A 39 14.40 9.73 5.54
N HIS A 40 15.24 9.02 6.30
CA HIS A 40 15.98 9.53 7.44
C HIS A 40 15.08 10.24 8.47
N ALA A 41 13.82 9.82 8.57
CA ALA A 41 12.83 10.45 9.46
C ALA A 41 13.33 10.51 10.92
N GLU A 42 13.35 11.71 11.48
CA GLU A 42 13.69 11.93 12.89
C GLU A 42 12.70 11.15 13.80
N GLY A 43 13.23 10.46 14.82
CA GLY A 43 12.41 9.67 15.74
C GLY A 43 12.13 8.22 15.30
N GLY A 44 12.66 7.77 14.16
CA GLY A 44 12.59 6.37 13.71
C GLY A 44 13.48 5.40 14.52
N THR A 45 13.40 5.42 15.86
CA THR A 45 14.24 4.58 16.74
C THR A 45 13.86 3.09 16.66
N VAL A 46 12.60 2.79 16.33
CA VAL A 46 12.08 1.41 16.23
C VAL A 46 12.00 0.93 14.77
N PHE A 47 11.57 1.81 13.87
CA PHE A 47 11.41 1.51 12.44
C PHE A 47 12.28 2.44 11.58
N GLN A 48 12.87 1.86 10.53
CA GLN A 48 13.37 2.59 9.36
C GLN A 48 12.23 2.77 8.36
N PHE A 49 12.17 3.96 7.79
CA PHE A 49 11.14 4.37 6.84
C PHE A 49 11.80 4.57 5.48
N PHE A 50 11.22 3.95 4.46
CA PHE A 50 11.70 4.03 3.10
C PHE A 50 10.58 4.54 2.20
N GLU A 51 10.93 5.43 1.28
CA GLU A 51 9.98 5.97 0.30
C GLU A 51 10.41 5.61 -1.12
N GLY A 52 9.47 5.06 -1.89
CA GLY A 52 9.67 4.73 -3.30
C GLY A 52 9.25 5.87 -4.24
N SER A 53 9.92 5.96 -5.39
CA SER A 53 9.51 6.88 -6.46
C SER A 53 8.13 6.50 -7.03
N PRO A 54 7.31 7.46 -7.49
CA PRO A 54 6.00 7.17 -8.05
C PRO A 54 6.07 6.21 -9.25
N VAL A 55 5.14 5.26 -9.30
CA VAL A 55 5.08 4.21 -10.33
C VAL A 55 3.75 4.27 -11.05
N ARG A 56 3.74 4.00 -12.36
CA ARG A 56 2.49 3.83 -13.12
C ARG A 56 2.30 2.38 -13.54
N LEU A 57 1.16 1.83 -13.18
CA LEU A 57 0.74 0.45 -13.48
C LEU A 57 0.06 0.36 -14.85
N SER A 58 0.01 -0.85 -15.39
CA SER A 58 -0.53 -1.13 -16.73
C SER A 58 -2.03 -0.85 -16.86
N ASP A 59 -2.79 -0.95 -15.77
CA ASP A 59 -4.23 -0.66 -15.72
C ASP A 59 -4.53 0.84 -15.54
N GLY A 60 -3.51 1.70 -15.63
CA GLY A 60 -3.63 3.14 -15.47
C GLY A 60 -3.62 3.64 -14.03
N THR A 61 -3.60 2.74 -13.04
CA THR A 61 -3.41 3.08 -11.62
C THR A 61 -2.00 3.62 -11.40
N GLY A 62 -1.87 4.69 -10.63
CA GLY A 62 -0.58 5.26 -10.22
C GLY A 62 -0.33 5.01 -8.75
N LEU A 63 0.84 4.50 -8.40
CA LEU A 63 1.35 4.51 -7.03
C LEU A 63 1.97 5.88 -6.78
N ALA A 64 1.25 6.74 -6.07
CA ALA A 64 1.65 8.11 -5.75
C ALA A 64 2.81 8.14 -4.77
N ARG A 65 2.74 7.28 -3.75
CA ARG A 65 3.71 7.13 -2.67
C ARG A 65 3.80 5.66 -2.29
N ILE A 66 5.00 5.20 -1.96
CA ILE A 66 5.27 3.83 -1.52
C ILE A 66 6.03 3.95 -0.21
N ASP A 67 5.36 3.66 0.90
CA ASP A 67 5.87 3.78 2.28
C ASP A 67 6.19 2.39 2.81
N LEU A 68 7.48 2.06 2.91
CA LEU A 68 7.93 0.81 3.47
C LEU A 68 8.56 1.04 4.84
N ARG A 69 8.10 0.30 5.84
CA ARG A 69 8.60 0.37 7.22
C ARG A 69 9.19 -0.97 7.61
N ILE A 70 10.47 -0.95 7.97
CA ILE A 70 11.22 -2.13 8.40
C ILE A 70 11.72 -1.88 9.82
N LYS A 71 11.54 -2.85 10.71
CA LYS A 71 12.02 -2.74 12.08
C LYS A 71 13.55 -2.75 12.08
N ARG A 72 14.18 -1.86 12.85
CA ARG A 72 15.66 -1.76 12.93
C ARG A 72 16.27 -3.00 13.56
N GLU A 73 15.63 -3.51 14.61
CA GLU A 73 16.11 -4.61 15.43
C GLU A 73 15.01 -5.62 15.73
N GLY A 74 15.36 -6.90 15.69
CA GLY A 74 14.44 -8.02 15.88
C GLY A 74 13.62 -8.36 14.64
N ALA A 75 12.97 -9.52 14.67
CA ALA A 75 12.14 -9.98 13.57
C ALA A 75 10.84 -9.17 13.48
N HIS A 76 10.53 -8.68 12.27
CA HIS A 76 9.24 -8.09 11.91
C HIS A 76 9.03 -8.26 10.40
N PRO A 77 7.85 -8.68 9.93
CA PRO A 77 7.62 -8.90 8.49
C PRO A 77 7.71 -7.64 7.62
N GLY A 78 7.61 -6.47 8.27
CA GLY A 78 7.59 -5.15 7.63
C GLY A 78 6.16 -4.68 7.39
N PHE A 79 5.97 -3.37 7.23
CA PHE A 79 4.66 -2.76 6.94
C PHE A 79 4.79 -1.94 5.66
N LEU A 80 3.83 -2.05 4.74
CA LEU A 80 3.88 -1.39 3.44
C LEU A 80 2.57 -0.65 3.17
N VAL A 81 2.64 0.63 2.83
CA VAL A 81 1.49 1.40 2.34
C VAL A 81 1.76 1.88 0.92
N LEU A 82 0.81 1.62 0.04
CA LEU A 82 0.76 2.16 -1.30
C LEU A 82 -0.32 3.24 -1.32
N GLU A 83 0.02 4.48 -1.61
CA GLU A 83 -0.96 5.53 -1.91
C GLU A 83 -1.25 5.55 -3.41
N LEU A 84 -2.51 5.65 -3.76
CA LEU A 84 -2.98 5.53 -5.14
C LEU A 84 -3.39 6.89 -5.71
N LYS A 85 -3.21 7.02 -7.02
CA LYS A 85 -3.71 8.12 -7.85
C LYS A 85 -4.01 7.61 -9.26
N GLY A 86 -4.56 8.47 -10.12
CA GLY A 86 -4.84 8.12 -11.51
C GLY A 86 -6.20 7.43 -11.64
N ARG A 87 -6.25 6.17 -12.08
CA ARG A 87 -7.51 5.44 -12.22
C ARG A 87 -8.21 5.32 -10.85
N CYS A 88 -9.50 5.66 -10.82
CA CYS A 88 -10.34 5.43 -9.65
C CYS A 88 -10.69 3.94 -9.55
N VAL A 89 -10.37 3.32 -8.40
CA VAL A 89 -10.75 1.93 -8.07
C VAL A 89 -11.88 2.00 -7.05
N PRO A 90 -13.13 1.65 -7.41
CA PRO A 90 -14.26 1.72 -6.49
C PRO A 90 -14.28 0.53 -5.53
N LEU A 91 -14.93 0.67 -4.38
CA LEU A 91 -15.12 -0.42 -3.39
C LEU A 91 -15.72 -1.68 -4.01
N ALA A 92 -16.62 -1.55 -5.00
CA ALA A 92 -17.20 -2.67 -5.70
C ALA A 92 -16.13 -3.52 -6.42
N GLU A 93 -15.12 -2.89 -7.01
CA GLU A 93 -13.99 -3.60 -7.63
C GLU A 93 -13.12 -4.27 -6.57
N VAL A 94 -12.82 -3.59 -5.46
CA VAL A 94 -12.09 -4.20 -4.34
C VAL A 94 -12.81 -5.46 -3.84
N ARG A 95 -14.14 -5.43 -3.73
CA ARG A 95 -14.97 -6.57 -3.30
C ARG A 95 -15.00 -7.73 -4.29
N GLN A 96 -14.71 -7.49 -5.58
CA GLN A 96 -14.56 -8.57 -6.55
C GLN A 96 -13.29 -9.39 -6.29
N HIS A 97 -12.22 -8.73 -5.82
CA HIS A 97 -10.95 -9.38 -5.48
C HIS A 97 -10.94 -9.91 -4.03
N TYR A 98 -11.58 -9.20 -3.11
CA TYR A 98 -11.64 -9.53 -1.69
C TYR A 98 -13.11 -9.51 -1.23
N PRO A 99 -13.86 -10.63 -1.32
CA PRO A 99 -15.28 -10.64 -0.99
C PRO A 99 -15.55 -10.49 0.52
N ALA A 100 -14.64 -10.99 1.37
CA ALA A 100 -14.74 -10.97 2.82
C ALA A 100 -13.99 -9.78 3.44
N LEU A 101 -14.49 -8.56 3.18
CA LEU A 101 -13.96 -7.33 3.77
C LEU A 101 -14.76 -6.88 4.98
N GLU A 102 -14.06 -6.54 6.06
CA GLU A 102 -14.60 -5.94 7.28
C GLU A 102 -14.26 -4.47 7.37
N ILE A 103 -15.16 -3.64 7.90
CA ILE A 103 -14.83 -2.25 8.21
C ILE A 103 -14.04 -2.23 9.52
N THR A 104 -12.83 -1.69 9.50
CA THR A 104 -11.92 -1.72 10.65
C THR A 104 -11.44 -0.35 11.09
N ASP A 105 -11.67 0.66 10.27
CA ASP A 105 -11.53 2.05 10.68
C ASP A 105 -12.60 2.89 9.98
N VAL A 106 -13.10 3.90 10.69
CA VAL A 106 -14.11 4.83 10.19
C VAL A 106 -13.73 6.26 10.57
N PRO A 107 -13.95 7.23 9.67
CA PRO A 107 -13.76 8.64 9.97
C PRO A 107 -14.56 9.06 11.20
N ARG A 108 -13.92 9.85 12.05
CA ARG A 108 -14.48 10.43 13.28
C ARG A 108 -14.91 11.89 13.08
N GLY A 109 -14.84 12.39 11.85
CA GLY A 109 -15.36 13.68 11.42
C GLY A 109 -14.45 14.86 11.73
N ARG A 110 -13.13 14.65 11.89
CA ARG A 110 -12.19 15.72 12.25
C ARG A 110 -11.35 16.22 11.08
N SER A 111 -11.28 15.48 9.97
CA SER A 111 -10.53 15.86 8.77
C SER A 111 -11.02 15.15 7.51
N LEU A 112 -10.86 15.79 6.35
CA LEU A 112 -11.07 15.17 5.03
C LEU A 112 -9.98 14.13 4.67
N ASP A 113 -8.90 14.09 5.44
CA ASP A 113 -7.83 13.10 5.28
C ASP A 113 -8.09 11.82 6.08
N GLU A 114 -9.17 11.80 6.89
CA GLU A 114 -9.65 10.56 7.50
C GLU A 114 -10.17 9.60 6.42
N SER A 115 -10.08 8.30 6.68
CA SER A 115 -10.46 7.27 5.71
C SER A 115 -11.31 6.18 6.35
N THR A 116 -12.28 5.66 5.60
CA THR A 116 -12.89 4.37 5.92
C THR A 116 -11.98 3.26 5.42
N SER A 117 -11.56 2.36 6.31
CA SER A 117 -10.70 1.23 5.96
C SER A 117 -11.48 -0.07 5.94
N TYR A 118 -11.45 -0.75 4.80
CA TYR A 118 -11.97 -2.10 4.61
C TYR A 118 -10.82 -3.09 4.63
N THR A 119 -10.85 -4.11 5.47
CA THR A 119 -9.71 -5.01 5.67
C THR A 119 -10.08 -6.45 5.37
N ALA A 120 -9.22 -7.13 4.63
CA ALA A 120 -9.21 -8.58 4.49
C ALA A 120 -8.21 -9.17 5.48
N THR A 121 -8.64 -10.18 6.24
CA THR A 121 -7.74 -11.00 7.06
C THR A 121 -7.34 -12.23 6.24
N LEU A 122 -6.04 -12.37 6.00
CA LEU A 122 -5.42 -13.37 5.14
C LEU A 122 -4.46 -14.25 5.97
N GLY A 123 -4.06 -15.40 5.43
CA GLY A 123 -3.18 -16.33 6.15
C GLY A 123 -1.82 -15.74 6.56
N TRP A 124 -1.39 -14.64 5.92
CA TRP A 124 -0.15 -13.94 6.23
C TRP A 124 -0.33 -12.69 7.11
N GLY A 125 -1.56 -12.24 7.38
CA GLY A 125 -1.85 -11.01 8.12
C GLY A 125 -3.03 -10.24 7.55
N ARG A 126 -2.95 -8.91 7.52
CA ARG A 126 -4.06 -8.02 7.14
C ARG A 126 -3.72 -7.19 5.91
N LEU A 127 -4.72 -7.06 5.04
CA LEU A 127 -4.65 -6.19 3.85
C LEU A 127 -5.81 -5.20 3.90
N SER A 128 -5.49 -3.92 4.08
CA SER A 128 -6.47 -2.86 4.28
C SER A 128 -6.58 -1.95 3.06
N PHE A 129 -7.80 -1.57 2.72
CA PHE A 129 -8.16 -0.71 1.60
C PHE A 129 -8.83 0.55 2.12
N GLY A 130 -8.15 1.69 2.00
CA GLY A 130 -8.60 2.96 2.54
C GLY A 130 -9.30 3.84 1.51
N PHE A 131 -10.46 4.38 1.89
CA PHE A 131 -11.22 5.34 1.10
C PHE A 131 -11.31 6.65 1.88
N ALA A 132 -10.59 7.67 1.42
CA ALA A 132 -10.50 8.97 2.10
C ALA A 132 -11.79 9.78 1.97
N GLU A 133 -12.20 10.49 3.02
CA GLU A 133 -13.39 11.36 3.04
C GLU A 133 -13.38 12.42 1.94
N ARG A 134 -12.19 12.90 1.55
CA ARG A 134 -12.02 13.82 0.41
C ARG A 134 -12.55 13.25 -0.91
N ASN A 135 -12.46 11.93 -1.12
CA ASN A 135 -12.94 11.24 -2.30
C ASN A 135 -13.31 9.78 -1.98
N PRO A 136 -14.44 9.55 -1.29
CA PRO A 136 -14.77 8.25 -0.71
C PRO A 136 -15.15 7.19 -1.75
N GLY A 137 -15.36 7.61 -3.01
CA GLY A 137 -15.66 6.71 -4.13
C GLY A 137 -14.43 6.03 -4.73
N CYS A 138 -13.22 6.48 -4.40
CA CYS A 138 -11.98 5.96 -4.98
C CYS A 138 -11.02 5.48 -3.89
N LEU A 139 -10.40 4.32 -4.13
CA LEU A 139 -9.36 3.77 -3.28
C LEU A 139 -8.19 4.77 -3.18
N ALA A 140 -7.90 5.21 -1.96
CA ALA A 140 -6.84 6.16 -1.66
C ALA A 140 -5.53 5.45 -1.30
N PHE A 141 -5.60 4.33 -0.57
CA PHE A 141 -4.41 3.55 -0.23
C PHE A 141 -4.69 2.06 -0.03
N VAL A 142 -3.63 1.26 -0.15
CA VAL A 142 -3.58 -0.15 0.24
C VAL A 142 -2.49 -0.33 1.28
N ALA A 143 -2.80 -0.93 2.43
CA ALA A 143 -1.85 -1.18 3.51
C ALA A 143 -1.69 -2.69 3.78
N PHE A 144 -0.45 -3.16 3.78
CA PHE A 144 -0.06 -4.52 4.14
C PHE A 144 0.47 -4.52 5.57
N ASP A 145 -0.18 -5.30 6.42
CA ASP A 145 0.16 -5.48 7.84
C ASP A 145 0.29 -6.99 8.15
N PRO A 146 1.43 -7.60 7.80
CA PRO A 146 1.68 -9.02 8.03
C PRO A 146 1.97 -9.32 9.50
N ALA A 147 1.54 -10.49 9.97
CA ALA A 147 1.64 -10.93 11.38
C ALA A 147 3.02 -11.50 11.76
#